data_AF-A0A2U3KLA7-F1
#
_entry.id   AF-A0A2U3KLA7-F1
#
_cell.length_a   1.000
_cell.length_b   1.000
_cell.length_c   1.000
_cell.angle_alpha   90.00
_cell.angle_beta   90.00
_cell.angle_gamma   90.00
#
_symmetry.space_group_name_H-M   'P 1'
#
loop_
_entity.id
_entity.type
_entity.pdbx_description
1 polymer ?
#
loop_
_entity_poly.entity_id
_entity_poly.type
_entity_poly.pdbx_seq_one_letter_code
_entity_poly.pdbx_strand_id
1 'polypeptide(L)'
;MGRGFLFPAMILAAGATWFAIRARNVPPEASLPAVAKSGDEEAPDSGDWWAAARNHEVWILAGMYFFLKITRYSLLFWLPLYLVQRMQYSESQAGYTSSLFELVGFSGALIAGYVSDRLLNGRRYPVGATMLFGLAAALLMHPVIGRLGPAAMACSISLLGILVYGPDLLMSGPASIDAVSPQHAARAAGIVNGVGSLGQLISAYVVAVIVSRFGWDQLFTFFLFCAAAAGGLLTLRWNKGLEGNGT
;
A
#
# COMPACT_ATOMS: atom_id res chain seq x y z
N MET A 1 -13.51 -0.58 -32.17
CA MET A 1 -12.98 -0.33 -30.79
C MET A 1 -14.04 -0.81 -29.81
N GLY A 2 -13.74 -1.73 -28.88
CA GLY A 2 -14.76 -2.18 -27.88
C GLY A 2 -14.52 -3.54 -27.21
N ARG A 3 -13.61 -4.37 -27.73
CA ARG A 3 -13.37 -5.73 -27.20
C ARG A 3 -12.27 -5.84 -26.14
N GLY A 4 -11.45 -4.80 -25.95
CA GLY A 4 -10.35 -4.81 -24.97
C GLY A 4 -10.78 -4.64 -23.51
N PHE A 5 -11.97 -4.10 -23.25
CA PHE A 5 -12.46 -3.81 -21.89
C PHE A 5 -13.33 -4.93 -21.30
N LEU A 6 -13.84 -5.83 -22.14
CA LEU A 6 -14.73 -6.91 -21.69
C LEU A 6 -13.97 -7.98 -20.90
N PHE A 7 -12.73 -8.27 -21.29
CA PHE A 7 -11.94 -9.31 -20.65
C PHE A 7 -11.59 -8.99 -19.18
N PRO A 8 -11.06 -7.79 -18.83
CA PRO A 8 -10.86 -7.40 -17.44
C PRO A 8 -12.18 -7.32 -16.64
N ALA A 9 -13.26 -6.82 -17.26
CA ALA A 9 -14.56 -6.72 -16.62
C ALA A 9 -15.15 -8.10 -16.26
N MET A 10 -14.96 -9.11 -17.11
CA MET A 10 -15.39 -10.49 -16.83
C MET A 10 -14.58 -11.12 -15.68
N ILE A 11 -13.28 -10.85 -15.59
CA ILE A 11 -12.45 -11.35 -14.48
C ILE A 11 -12.89 -10.74 -13.16
N LEU A 12 -13.13 -9.42 -13.14
CA LEU A 12 -13.61 -8.71 -11.95
C LEU A 12 -15.02 -9.17 -11.55
N ALA A 13 -15.92 -9.32 -12.51
CA ALA A 13 -17.27 -9.83 -12.26
C ALA A 13 -17.23 -11.26 -11.71
N ALA A 14 -16.42 -12.14 -12.31
CA ALA A 14 -16.24 -13.51 -11.84
C ALA A 14 -15.66 -13.56 -10.41
N GLY A 15 -14.66 -12.72 -10.11
CA GLY A 15 -14.10 -12.58 -8.76
C GLY A 15 -15.11 -12.07 -7.74
N ALA A 16 -15.89 -11.04 -8.10
CA ALA A 16 -16.94 -10.47 -7.26
C ALA A 16 -18.08 -11.47 -7.00
N THR A 17 -18.53 -12.19 -8.03
CA THR A 17 -19.54 -13.25 -7.90
C THR A 17 -19.03 -14.41 -7.06
N TRP A 18 -17.79 -14.87 -7.29
CA TRP A 18 -17.17 -15.92 -6.50
C TRP A 18 -17.06 -15.53 -5.02
N PHE A 19 -16.62 -14.31 -4.74
CA PHE A 19 -16.55 -13.76 -3.39
C PHE A 19 -17.93 -13.66 -2.75
N ALA A 20 -18.94 -13.14 -3.45
CA ALA A 20 -20.31 -13.03 -2.95
C ALA A 20 -20.94 -14.39 -2.61
N ILE A 21 -20.63 -15.44 -3.39
CA ILE A 21 -21.09 -16.81 -3.14
C ILE A 21 -20.36 -17.41 -1.93
N ARG A 22 -19.04 -17.21 -1.81
CA ARG A 22 -18.24 -17.74 -0.70
C ARG A 22 -18.50 -17.01 0.62
N ALA A 23 -18.67 -15.69 0.59
CA ALA A 23 -18.93 -14.85 1.76
C ALA A 23 -20.34 -15.05 2.33
N ARG A 24 -21.30 -15.54 1.52
CA ARG A 24 -22.63 -15.92 2.00
C ARG A 24 -22.68 -17.28 2.70
N ASN A 25 -21.65 -18.11 2.57
CA ASN A 25 -21.53 -19.38 3.29
C ASN A 25 -20.78 -19.21 4.61
N VAL A 26 -21.22 -18.24 5.42
CA VAL A 26 -20.98 -18.29 6.86
C VAL A 26 -21.73 -19.54 7.37
N PRO A 27 -21.08 -20.49 8.06
CA PRO A 27 -21.75 -21.71 8.49
C PRO A 27 -23.01 -21.39 9.30
N PRO A 28 -24.11 -22.17 9.13
CA PRO A 28 -25.28 -22.03 9.97
C PRO A 28 -24.89 -22.34 11.41
N GLU A 29 -24.91 -21.33 12.26
CA GLU A 29 -25.09 -21.42 13.71
C GLU A 29 -24.30 -22.56 14.40
N ALA A 30 -23.00 -22.67 14.12
CA ALA A 30 -22.13 -23.36 15.05
C ALA A 30 -22.06 -22.48 16.30
N SER A 31 -22.57 -23.00 17.42
CA SER A 31 -22.64 -22.41 18.75
C SER A 31 -21.32 -21.78 19.20
N LEU A 32 -21.05 -20.57 18.72
CA LEU A 32 -20.10 -19.64 19.31
C LEU A 32 -20.73 -19.21 20.64
N PRO A 33 -19.96 -19.15 21.75
CA PRO A 33 -20.45 -18.54 22.97
C PRO A 33 -20.97 -17.16 22.57
N ALA A 34 -22.24 -16.90 22.88
CA ALA A 34 -22.98 -15.73 22.42
C ALA A 34 -22.02 -14.56 22.30
N VAL A 35 -21.71 -14.15 21.06
CA VAL A 35 -21.20 -12.81 20.80
C VAL A 35 -22.14 -11.94 21.59
N ALA A 36 -21.63 -11.37 22.68
CA ALA A 36 -22.43 -10.70 23.69
C ALA A 36 -23.44 -9.87 22.93
N LYS A 37 -24.73 -10.18 23.13
CA LYS A 37 -25.83 -9.41 22.56
C LYS A 37 -25.40 -7.96 22.73
N SER A 38 -25.03 -7.31 21.63
CA SER A 38 -24.79 -5.89 21.59
C SER A 38 -26.15 -5.30 21.90
N GLY A 39 -26.40 -5.13 23.20
CA GLY A 39 -27.51 -4.37 23.71
C GLY A 39 -27.43 -3.03 23.01
N ASP A 40 -28.55 -2.70 22.37
CA ASP A 40 -28.82 -1.41 21.79
C ASP A 40 -27.81 -1.00 20.69
N GLU A 41 -28.23 -1.14 19.44
CA GLU A 41 -27.76 -0.24 18.38
C GLU A 41 -28.21 1.19 18.72
N GLU A 42 -27.57 1.78 19.75
CA GLU A 42 -27.36 3.21 19.77
C GLU A 42 -26.59 3.54 18.49
N ALA A 43 -27.17 4.38 17.64
CA ALA A 43 -26.41 5.07 16.60
C ALA A 43 -25.08 5.53 17.23
N PRO A 44 -23.93 5.28 16.58
CA PRO A 44 -22.63 5.53 17.19
C PRO A 44 -22.65 6.94 17.75
N ASP A 45 -22.51 7.04 19.08
CA ASP A 45 -22.64 8.30 19.80
C ASP A 45 -21.93 9.40 18.99
N SER A 46 -22.71 10.42 18.64
CA SER A 46 -22.23 11.63 17.96
C SER A 46 -21.19 12.41 18.78
N GLY A 47 -20.83 11.92 19.97
CA GLY A 47 -19.74 12.40 20.81
C GLY A 47 -18.36 12.21 20.18
N ASP A 48 -17.89 13.27 19.52
CA ASP A 48 -16.48 13.53 19.17
C ASP A 48 -15.97 12.94 17.85
N TRP A 49 -16.38 13.57 16.74
CA TRP A 49 -15.78 13.43 15.41
C TRP A 49 -14.24 13.50 15.43
N TRP A 50 -13.67 14.30 16.35
CA TRP A 50 -12.24 14.53 16.45
C TRP A 50 -11.48 13.49 17.25
N ALA A 51 -12.14 12.53 17.90
CA ALA A 51 -11.47 11.51 18.71
C ALA A 51 -10.43 10.70 17.91
N ALA A 52 -10.73 10.34 16.67
CA ALA A 52 -9.77 9.69 15.77
C ALA A 52 -8.58 10.60 15.43
N ALA A 53 -8.84 11.90 15.22
CA ALA A 53 -7.80 12.88 14.88
C ALA A 53 -6.93 13.27 16.09
N ARG A 54 -7.38 13.07 17.32
CA ARG A 54 -6.56 13.26 18.53
C ARG A 54 -5.56 12.13 18.72
N ASN A 55 -5.78 10.98 18.09
CA ASN A 55 -4.86 9.85 18.21
C ASN A 55 -3.60 10.11 17.36
N HIS A 56 -2.47 10.25 18.04
CA HIS A 56 -1.17 10.46 17.42
C HIS A 56 -0.79 9.35 16.42
N GLU A 57 -1.24 8.11 16.66
CA GLU A 57 -0.96 6.98 15.77
C GLU A 57 -1.59 7.14 14.38
N VAL A 58 -2.79 7.73 14.32
CA VAL A 58 -3.47 8.01 13.05
C VAL A 58 -2.63 8.97 12.20
N TRP A 59 -1.96 9.95 12.81
CA TRP A 59 -1.08 10.88 12.11
C TRP A 59 0.24 10.27 11.67
N ILE A 60 0.81 9.33 12.44
CA ILE A 60 1.97 8.55 12.00
C ILE A 60 1.63 7.75 10.75
N LEU A 61 0.49 7.03 10.77
CA LEU A 61 0.01 6.26 9.62
C LEU A 61 -0.29 7.18 8.43
N ALA A 62 -0.96 8.31 8.65
CA ALA A 62 -1.28 9.27 7.61
C ALA A 62 -0.03 9.86 6.96
N GLY A 63 0.96 10.27 7.76
CA GLY A 63 2.23 10.81 7.26
C GLY A 63 3.04 9.78 6.48
N MET A 64 3.12 8.54 6.97
CA MET A 64 3.76 7.45 6.26
C MET A 64 3.06 7.19 4.92
N TYR A 65 1.72 7.11 4.94
CA TYR A 65 0.93 6.80 3.77
C TYR A 65 0.98 7.91 2.72
N PHE A 66 1.12 9.18 3.12
CA PHE A 66 1.41 10.30 2.22
C PHE A 66 2.67 10.05 1.38
N PHE A 67 3.80 9.74 2.02
CA PHE A 67 5.07 9.48 1.31
C PHE A 67 5.01 8.22 0.45
N LEU A 68 4.36 7.16 0.95
CA LEU A 68 4.15 5.93 0.19
C LEU A 68 3.31 6.19 -1.06
N LYS A 69 2.23 6.98 -0.96
CA LYS A 69 1.32 7.29 -2.07
C LYS A 69 1.99 8.15 -3.13
N ILE A 70 2.81 9.13 -2.76
CA ILE A 70 3.65 9.86 -3.73
C ILE A 70 4.47 8.85 -4.55
N THR A 71 5.23 7.99 -3.87
CA THR A 71 6.12 7.02 -4.52
C THR A 71 5.34 6.05 -5.42
N ARG A 72 4.27 5.44 -4.88
CA ARG A 72 3.44 4.46 -5.61
C ARG A 72 2.86 5.04 -6.89
N TYR A 73 2.20 6.18 -6.80
CA TYR A 73 1.50 6.75 -7.95
C TYR A 73 2.46 7.39 -8.95
N SER A 74 3.57 7.96 -8.48
CA SER A 74 4.63 8.39 -9.40
C SER A 74 5.19 7.21 -10.20
N LEU A 75 5.51 6.08 -9.56
CA LEU A 75 5.96 4.89 -10.27
C LEU A 75 4.88 4.37 -11.22
N LEU A 76 3.64 4.26 -10.77
CA LEU A 76 2.55 3.75 -11.60
C LEU A 76 2.39 4.52 -12.92
N PHE A 77 2.40 5.85 -12.86
CA PHE A 77 2.14 6.68 -14.03
C PHE A 77 3.39 6.97 -14.88
N TRP A 78 4.56 7.09 -14.27
CA TRP A 78 5.76 7.58 -14.95
C TRP A 78 6.78 6.50 -15.27
N LEU A 79 6.61 5.28 -14.78
CA LEU A 79 7.47 4.15 -15.13
C LEU A 79 7.44 3.80 -16.64
N PRO A 80 6.29 3.78 -17.35
CA PRO A 80 6.30 3.60 -18.81
C PRO A 80 7.12 4.70 -19.51
N LEU A 81 6.95 5.96 -19.07
CA LEU A 81 7.67 7.08 -19.65
C LEU A 81 9.18 6.98 -19.40
N TYR A 82 9.58 6.58 -18.20
CA TYR A 82 10.98 6.33 -17.85
C TYR A 82 11.59 5.26 -18.78
N LEU A 83 10.88 4.17 -19.03
CA LEU A 83 11.36 3.10 -19.90
C LEU A 83 11.53 3.57 -21.36
N VAL A 84 10.60 4.38 -21.87
CA VAL A 84 10.71 4.95 -23.23
C VAL A 84 11.85 5.98 -23.29
N GLN A 85 11.84 6.98 -22.41
CA GLN A 85 12.75 8.13 -22.50
C GLN A 85 14.18 7.81 -22.05
N ARG A 86 14.35 7.05 -20.97
CA ARG A 86 15.67 6.78 -20.37
C ARG A 86 16.25 5.44 -20.81
N MET A 87 15.42 4.40 -20.91
CA MET A 87 15.86 3.06 -21.28
C MET A 87 15.70 2.75 -22.77
N GLN A 88 15.12 3.67 -23.56
CA GLN A 88 14.97 3.55 -25.01
C GLN A 88 14.15 2.31 -25.44
N TYR A 89 13.19 1.91 -24.61
CA TYR A 89 12.26 0.83 -24.95
C TYR A 89 11.22 1.33 -25.95
N SER A 90 10.73 0.44 -26.81
CA SER A 90 9.51 0.73 -27.58
C SER A 90 8.32 0.94 -26.63
N GLU A 91 7.33 1.72 -27.07
CA GLU A 91 6.12 2.00 -26.26
C GLU A 91 5.42 0.71 -25.80
N SER A 92 5.37 -0.31 -26.67
CA SER A 92 4.79 -1.62 -26.34
C SER A 92 5.58 -2.35 -25.25
N GLN A 93 6.92 -2.41 -25.38
CA GLN A 93 7.77 -3.04 -24.36
C GLN A 93 7.69 -2.30 -23.03
N ALA A 94 7.68 -0.97 -23.06
CA ALA A 94 7.53 -0.15 -21.87
C ALA A 94 6.21 -0.45 -21.16
N GLY A 95 5.09 -0.50 -21.89
CA GLY A 95 3.77 -0.81 -21.33
C GLY A 95 3.69 -2.21 -20.69
N TYR A 96 4.22 -3.24 -21.35
CA TYR A 96 4.24 -4.59 -20.78
C TYR A 96 5.13 -4.68 -19.54
N THR A 97 6.33 -4.09 -19.60
CA THR A 97 7.29 -4.14 -18.50
C THR A 97 6.80 -3.35 -17.29
N SER A 98 6.21 -2.16 -17.49
CA SER A 98 5.66 -1.36 -16.40
C SER A 98 4.45 -2.02 -15.75
N SER A 99 3.64 -2.78 -16.50
CA SER A 99 2.49 -3.50 -15.96
C SER A 99 2.88 -4.54 -14.90
N LEU A 100 4.11 -5.04 -14.93
CA LEU A 100 4.64 -5.96 -13.90
C LEU A 100 4.65 -5.32 -12.51
N PHE A 101 4.73 -3.98 -12.41
CA PHE A 101 4.65 -3.27 -11.14
C PHE A 101 3.37 -3.60 -10.39
N GLU A 102 2.22 -3.56 -11.08
CA GLU A 102 0.92 -3.86 -10.45
C GLU A 102 0.66 -5.36 -10.39
N LEU A 103 0.91 -6.08 -11.49
CA LEU A 103 0.61 -7.51 -11.60
C LEU A 103 1.38 -8.34 -10.58
N VAL A 104 2.68 -8.08 -10.43
CA VAL A 104 3.50 -8.76 -9.43
C VAL A 104 3.37 -8.07 -8.08
N GLY A 105 3.15 -6.74 -8.04
CA GLY A 105 2.97 -6.00 -6.80
C GLY A 105 1.84 -6.53 -5.92
N PHE A 106 0.73 -6.98 -6.52
CA PHE A 106 -0.36 -7.62 -5.78
C PHE A 106 0.11 -8.78 -4.89
N SER A 107 1.09 -9.57 -5.34
CA SER A 107 1.66 -10.66 -4.52
C SER A 107 2.33 -10.15 -3.23
N GLY A 108 2.91 -8.94 -3.26
CA GLY A 108 3.48 -8.30 -2.08
C GLY A 108 2.45 -7.98 -1.00
N ALA A 109 1.22 -7.64 -1.41
CA ALA A 109 0.10 -7.46 -0.48
C ALA A 109 -0.25 -8.76 0.26
N LEU A 110 -0.28 -9.89 -0.48
CA LEU A 110 -0.52 -11.22 0.10
C LEU A 110 0.61 -11.65 1.04
N ILE A 111 1.87 -11.48 0.61
CA ILE A 111 3.05 -11.80 1.41
C ILE A 111 3.06 -10.98 2.70
N ALA A 112 2.82 -9.68 2.62
CA ALA A 112 2.81 -8.80 3.78
C ALA A 112 1.72 -9.18 4.79
N GLY A 113 0.51 -9.48 4.31
CA GLY A 113 -0.58 -9.99 5.14
C GLY A 113 -0.23 -11.31 5.83
N TYR A 114 0.27 -12.29 5.07
CA TYR A 114 0.68 -13.58 5.62
C TYR A 114 1.80 -13.44 6.66
N VAL A 115 2.85 -12.67 6.36
CA VAL A 115 3.99 -12.46 7.26
C VAL A 115 3.54 -11.75 8.54
N SER A 116 2.73 -10.69 8.42
CA SER A 116 2.16 -9.98 9.56
C SER A 116 1.37 -10.92 10.46
N ASP A 117 0.43 -11.67 9.89
CA ASP A 117 -0.56 -12.41 10.67
C ASP A 117 -0.03 -13.74 11.20
N ARG A 118 0.83 -14.44 10.45
CA ARG A 118 1.31 -15.79 10.81
C ARG A 118 2.71 -15.83 11.37
N LEU A 119 3.63 -15.00 10.88
CA LEU A 119 5.04 -15.05 11.31
C LEU A 119 5.32 -14.07 12.44
N LEU A 120 4.59 -12.95 12.49
CA LEU A 120 4.82 -11.88 13.45
C LEU A 120 3.62 -11.64 14.39
N ASN A 121 2.71 -12.61 14.51
CA ASN A 121 1.59 -12.59 15.46
C ASN A 121 0.76 -11.30 15.38
N GLY A 122 0.48 -10.82 14.16
CA GLY A 122 -0.29 -9.60 13.91
C GLY A 122 0.51 -8.29 13.97
N ARG A 123 1.84 -8.33 14.12
CA ARG A 123 2.67 -7.11 14.17
C ARG A 123 2.86 -6.51 12.77
N ARG A 124 1.96 -5.60 12.42
CA ARG A 124 1.91 -4.92 11.11
C ARG A 124 3.02 -3.89 10.90
N TYR A 125 3.37 -3.14 11.94
CA TYR A 125 4.34 -2.04 11.87
C TYR A 125 5.76 -2.48 11.48
N PRO A 126 6.35 -3.54 12.08
CA PRO A 126 7.65 -4.05 11.66
C PRO A 126 7.66 -4.56 10.21
N VAL A 127 6.59 -5.23 9.75
CA VAL A 127 6.47 -5.70 8.37
C VAL A 127 6.45 -4.53 7.40
N GLY A 128 5.60 -3.54 7.65
CA GLY A 128 5.55 -2.32 6.84
C GLY A 128 6.90 -1.61 6.80
N ALA A 129 7.54 -1.41 7.96
CA ALA A 129 8.82 -0.72 8.06
C ALA A 129 9.93 -1.45 7.29
N THR A 130 10.06 -2.77 7.47
CA THR A 130 11.08 -3.58 6.76
C THR A 130 10.89 -3.56 5.25
N MET A 131 9.65 -3.67 4.78
CA MET A 131 9.34 -3.56 3.34
C MET A 131 9.62 -2.15 2.80
N LEU A 132 9.35 -1.09 3.55
CA LEU A 132 9.64 0.29 3.14
C LEU A 132 11.14 0.60 3.12
N PHE A 133 11.93 0.08 4.06
CA PHE A 133 13.40 0.18 3.97
C PHE A 133 13.96 -0.66 2.82
N GLY A 134 13.39 -1.84 2.58
CA GLY A 134 13.67 -2.63 1.39
C GLY A 134 13.34 -1.87 0.10
N LEU A 135 12.23 -1.13 0.08
CA LEU A 135 11.84 -0.29 -1.05
C LEU A 135 12.86 0.82 -1.29
N ALA A 136 13.30 1.51 -0.23
CA ALA A 136 14.33 2.54 -0.33
C ALA A 136 15.63 2.00 -0.93
N ALA A 137 16.08 0.81 -0.48
CA ALA A 137 17.25 0.15 -1.03
C ALA A 137 17.05 -0.28 -2.50
N ALA A 138 15.87 -0.83 -2.83
CA ALA A 138 15.55 -1.22 -4.20
C ALA A 138 15.50 -0.01 -5.15
N LEU A 139 14.97 1.13 -4.71
CA LEU A 139 14.94 2.38 -5.46
C LEU A 139 16.34 2.94 -5.71
N LEU A 140 17.25 2.84 -4.72
CA LEU A 140 18.65 3.22 -4.89
C LEU A 140 19.33 2.39 -5.99
N MET A 141 19.06 1.09 -5.99
CA MET A 141 19.69 0.14 -6.92
C MET A 141 19.02 0.10 -8.30
N HIS A 142 17.78 0.56 -8.41
CA HIS A 142 16.97 0.44 -9.63
C HIS A 142 17.66 1.03 -10.89
N PRO A 143 18.24 2.24 -10.89
CA PRO A 143 18.92 2.78 -12.07
C PRO A 143 20.14 1.96 -12.52
N VAL A 144 20.79 1.25 -11.59
CA VAL A 144 21.96 0.39 -11.88
C VAL A 144 21.48 -0.95 -12.43
N ILE A 145 20.52 -1.59 -11.76
CA ILE A 145 19.96 -2.89 -12.17
C ILE A 145 19.29 -2.77 -13.54
N GLY A 146 18.60 -1.66 -13.80
CA GLY A 146 17.93 -1.40 -15.06
C GLY A 146 18.85 -1.40 -16.30
N ARG A 147 20.14 -1.10 -16.11
CA ARG A 147 21.13 -1.09 -17.20
C ARG A 147 21.71 -2.48 -17.50
N LEU A 148 21.49 -3.47 -16.63
CA LEU A 148 21.97 -4.84 -16.84
C LEU A 148 21.18 -5.60 -17.90
N GLY A 149 20.00 -5.09 -18.28
CA GLY A 149 19.20 -5.60 -19.40
C GLY A 149 17.72 -5.76 -19.06
N PRO A 150 16.90 -6.19 -20.05
CA PRO A 150 15.44 -6.20 -19.91
C PRO A 150 14.91 -7.11 -18.81
N ALA A 151 15.52 -8.28 -18.61
CA ALA A 151 15.14 -9.19 -17.54
C ALA A 151 15.41 -8.58 -16.14
N ALA A 152 16.58 -7.96 -15.96
CA ALA A 152 16.94 -7.30 -14.71
C ALA A 152 16.02 -6.12 -14.40
N MET A 153 15.66 -5.33 -15.42
CA MET A 153 14.68 -4.26 -15.32
C MET A 153 13.30 -4.77 -14.89
N ALA A 154 12.81 -5.83 -15.54
CA ALA A 154 11.54 -6.46 -15.18
C ALA A 154 11.53 -6.95 -13.73
N CYS A 155 12.59 -7.66 -13.29
CA CYS A 155 12.73 -8.10 -11.91
C CYS A 155 12.77 -6.94 -10.92
N SER A 156 13.47 -5.86 -11.26
CA SER A 156 13.56 -4.67 -10.41
C SER A 156 12.19 -4.01 -10.25
N ILE A 157 11.44 -3.83 -11.35
CA ILE A 157 10.08 -3.25 -11.32
C ILE A 157 9.12 -4.13 -10.50
N SER A 158 9.19 -5.45 -10.67
CA SER A 158 8.41 -6.40 -9.89
C SER A 158 8.72 -6.30 -8.39
N LEU A 159 10.00 -6.20 -8.02
CA LEU A 159 10.41 -6.03 -6.64
C LEU A 159 9.91 -4.71 -6.04
N LEU A 160 10.00 -3.60 -6.79
CA LEU A 160 9.42 -2.31 -6.39
C LEU A 160 7.92 -2.44 -6.14
N GLY A 161 7.20 -3.12 -7.03
CA GLY A 161 5.77 -3.41 -6.87
C GLY A 161 5.47 -4.15 -5.57
N ILE A 162 6.17 -5.25 -5.31
CA ILE A 162 5.98 -6.08 -4.10
C ILE A 162 6.18 -5.23 -2.84
N LEU A 163 7.26 -4.43 -2.80
CA LEU A 163 7.64 -3.65 -1.64
C LEU A 163 6.76 -2.41 -1.42
N VAL A 164 6.05 -1.94 -2.45
CA VAL A 164 5.06 -0.85 -2.34
C VAL A 164 3.69 -1.39 -1.90
N TYR A 165 3.21 -2.45 -2.54
CA TYR A 165 1.84 -2.95 -2.33
C TYR A 165 1.66 -3.62 -0.96
N GLY A 166 2.71 -4.22 -0.39
CA GLY A 166 2.67 -4.80 0.95
C GLY A 166 2.31 -3.78 2.05
N PRO A 167 3.14 -2.74 2.25
CA PRO A 167 2.84 -1.66 3.19
C PRO A 167 1.55 -0.93 2.86
N ASP A 168 1.23 -0.72 1.59
CA ASP A 168 -0.01 -0.04 1.19
C ASP A 168 -1.25 -0.79 1.70
N LEU A 169 -1.31 -2.12 1.53
CA LEU A 169 -2.40 -2.94 2.04
C LEU A 169 -2.43 -2.94 3.58
N LEU A 170 -1.30 -3.23 4.23
CA LEU A 170 -1.25 -3.37 5.69
C LEU A 170 -1.64 -2.09 6.42
N MET A 171 -1.28 -0.94 5.87
CA MET A 171 -1.41 0.34 6.57
C MET A 171 -2.74 1.02 6.29
N SER A 172 -3.28 0.89 5.06
CA SER A 172 -4.55 1.51 4.66
C SER A 172 -5.78 0.84 5.26
N GLY A 173 -5.70 -0.46 5.55
CA GLY A 173 -6.78 -1.20 6.17
C GLY A 173 -6.39 -1.59 7.60
N PRO A 174 -5.76 -2.74 7.80
CA PRO A 174 -5.62 -3.34 9.12
C PRO A 174 -4.97 -2.40 10.16
N ALA A 175 -3.81 -1.80 9.89
CA ALA A 175 -3.14 -0.95 10.89
C ALA A 175 -3.95 0.30 11.27
N SER A 176 -4.69 0.89 10.32
CA SER A 176 -5.55 2.05 10.59
C SER A 176 -6.75 1.71 11.48
N ILE A 177 -7.26 0.49 11.37
CA ILE A 177 -8.35 -0.01 12.20
C ILE A 177 -7.84 -0.30 13.62
N ASP A 178 -6.69 -0.96 13.75
CA ASP A 178 -6.07 -1.27 15.05
C ASP A 178 -5.55 -0.05 15.81
N ALA A 179 -5.43 1.11 15.14
CA ALA A 179 -4.95 2.34 15.76
C ALA A 179 -5.96 2.93 16.75
N VAL A 180 -7.26 2.64 16.59
CA VAL A 180 -8.35 3.29 17.32
C VAL A 180 -9.40 2.27 17.80
N SER A 181 -10.33 2.69 18.66
CA SER A 181 -11.47 1.84 19.02
C SER A 181 -12.38 1.57 17.81
N PRO A 182 -13.13 0.45 17.77
CA PRO A 182 -13.96 0.08 16.62
C PRO A 182 -14.93 1.16 16.15
N GLN A 183 -15.47 1.96 17.08
CA GLN A 183 -16.36 3.09 16.82
C GLN A 183 -15.72 4.19 15.96
N HIS A 184 -14.39 4.30 15.97
CA HIS A 184 -13.61 5.33 15.28
C HIS A 184 -12.83 4.81 14.06
N ALA A 185 -12.85 3.49 13.81
CA ALA A 185 -12.03 2.84 12.79
C ALA A 185 -12.25 3.42 11.37
N ALA A 186 -13.52 3.62 10.97
CA ALA A 186 -13.85 4.21 9.68
C ALA A 186 -13.31 5.65 9.54
N ARG A 187 -13.32 6.43 10.63
CA ARG A 187 -12.81 7.81 10.66
C ARG A 187 -11.28 7.83 10.54
N ALA A 188 -10.60 6.95 11.28
CA ALA A 188 -9.14 6.80 11.18
C ALA A 188 -8.71 6.39 9.77
N ALA A 189 -9.35 5.38 9.20
CA ALA A 189 -9.11 4.97 7.81
C ALA A 189 -9.36 6.11 6.83
N GLY A 190 -10.43 6.89 7.03
CA GLY A 190 -10.74 8.08 6.23
C GLY A 190 -9.65 9.15 6.29
N ILE A 191 -9.15 9.48 7.48
CA ILE A 191 -8.05 10.46 7.66
C ILE A 191 -6.78 9.98 6.97
N VAL A 192 -6.38 8.72 7.22
CA VAL A 192 -5.17 8.13 6.61
C VAL A 192 -5.28 8.15 5.08
N ASN A 193 -6.39 7.69 4.53
CA ASN A 193 -6.59 7.67 3.07
C ASN A 193 -6.75 9.08 2.47
N GLY A 194 -7.36 10.02 3.19
CA GLY A 194 -7.46 11.42 2.78
C GLY A 194 -6.09 12.08 2.66
N VAL A 195 -5.24 11.92 3.68
CA VAL A 195 -3.86 12.43 3.66
C VAL A 195 -3.03 11.71 2.58
N GLY A 196 -3.18 10.39 2.44
CA GLY A 196 -2.55 9.65 1.34
C GLY A 196 -2.94 10.16 -0.04
N SER A 197 -4.20 10.55 -0.23
CA SER A 197 -4.71 11.12 -1.49
C SER A 197 -4.08 12.47 -1.82
N LEU A 198 -3.70 13.28 -0.83
CA LEU A 198 -2.92 14.50 -1.06
C LEU A 198 -1.54 14.18 -1.63
N GLY A 199 -0.89 13.12 -1.14
CA GLY A 199 0.37 12.63 -1.69
C GLY A 199 0.24 12.19 -3.15
N GLN A 200 -0.84 11.46 -3.46
CA GLN A 200 -1.17 11.10 -4.84
C GLN A 200 -1.39 12.33 -5.72
N LEU A 201 -2.14 13.34 -5.24
CA LEU A 201 -2.44 14.56 -6.00
C LEU A 201 -1.17 15.30 -6.44
N ILE A 202 -0.18 15.42 -5.56
CA ILE A 202 1.06 16.15 -5.87
C ILE A 202 2.09 15.31 -6.63
N SER A 203 1.93 13.98 -6.66
CA SER A 203 2.92 13.03 -7.21
C SER A 203 3.32 13.35 -8.66
N ALA A 204 2.37 13.72 -9.52
CA ALA A 204 2.64 14.06 -10.91
C ALA A 204 3.43 15.37 -11.06
N TYR A 205 3.10 16.38 -10.24
CA TYR A 205 3.81 17.65 -10.23
C TYR A 205 5.26 17.47 -9.76
N VAL A 206 5.47 16.70 -8.70
CA VAL A 206 6.80 16.36 -8.18
C VAL A 206 7.66 15.69 -9.24
N VAL A 207 7.11 14.69 -9.96
CA VAL A 207 7.84 14.03 -11.05
C VAL A 207 8.20 15.02 -12.16
N ALA A 208 7.25 15.82 -12.62
CA ALA A 208 7.48 16.78 -13.69
C ALA A 208 8.60 17.78 -13.33
N VAL A 209 8.59 18.33 -12.11
CA VAL A 209 9.61 19.27 -11.64
C VAL A 209 10.98 18.60 -11.50
N ILE A 210 11.03 17.42 -10.87
CA ILE A 210 12.32 16.76 -10.62
C ILE A 210 12.95 16.29 -11.94
N VAL A 211 12.19 15.63 -12.81
CA VAL A 211 12.72 15.11 -14.08
C VAL A 211 13.17 16.25 -14.99
N SER A 212 12.41 17.34 -15.09
CA SER A 212 12.77 18.47 -15.96
C SER A 212 14.02 19.24 -15.50
N ARG A 213 14.27 19.32 -14.18
CA ARG A 213 15.38 20.12 -13.62
C ARG A 213 16.60 19.31 -13.22
N PHE A 214 16.40 18.08 -12.74
CA PHE A 214 17.43 17.26 -12.11
C PHE A 214 17.60 15.88 -12.76
N GLY A 215 16.65 15.46 -13.59
CA GLY A 215 16.68 14.18 -14.31
C GLY A 215 16.15 12.98 -13.52
N TRP A 216 16.15 11.83 -14.20
CA TRP A 216 15.53 10.60 -13.70
C TRP A 216 16.22 9.99 -12.47
N ASP A 217 17.55 10.03 -12.41
CA ASP A 217 18.30 9.43 -11.29
C ASP A 217 17.97 10.14 -9.96
N GLN A 218 17.69 11.46 -10.01
CA GLN A 218 17.30 12.22 -8.82
C GLN A 218 15.85 11.98 -8.42
N LEU A 219 15.00 11.58 -9.37
CA LEU A 219 13.63 11.16 -9.07
C LEU A 219 13.62 9.88 -8.22
N PHE A 220 14.42 8.87 -8.58
CA PHE A 220 14.55 7.65 -7.78
C PHE A 220 15.18 7.92 -6.41
N THR A 221 16.14 8.85 -6.33
CA THR A 221 16.72 9.30 -5.07
C THR A 221 15.67 10.00 -4.19
N PHE A 222 14.79 10.81 -4.77
CA PHE A 222 13.67 11.40 -4.04
C PHE A 222 12.70 10.34 -3.51
N PHE A 223 12.33 9.35 -4.32
CA PHE A 223 11.49 8.24 -3.87
C PHE A 223 12.14 7.42 -2.76
N LEU A 224 13.46 7.22 -2.79
CA LEU A 224 14.21 6.60 -1.69
C LEU A 224 13.96 7.37 -0.40
N PHE A 225 14.09 8.69 -0.40
CA PHE A 225 13.84 9.49 0.80
C PHE A 225 12.39 9.40 1.27
N CYS A 226 11.41 9.39 0.36
CA CYS A 226 10.01 9.16 0.71
C CYS A 226 9.80 7.79 1.35
N ALA A 227 10.35 6.72 0.77
CA ALA A 227 10.23 5.37 1.29
C ALA A 227 10.94 5.22 2.66
N ALA A 228 12.13 5.81 2.82
CA ALA A 228 12.86 5.80 4.08
C ALA A 228 12.15 6.62 5.17
N ALA A 229 11.57 7.78 4.83
CA ALA A 229 10.77 8.57 5.76
C ALA A 229 9.50 7.81 6.19
N ALA A 230 8.82 7.18 5.24
CA ALA A 230 7.67 6.31 5.51
C ALA A 230 8.05 5.15 6.45
N GLY A 231 9.14 4.44 6.15
CA GLY A 231 9.67 3.36 7.00
C GLY A 231 10.04 3.86 8.39
N GLY A 232 10.73 4.99 8.48
CA GLY A 232 11.11 5.64 9.74
C GLY A 232 9.90 5.98 10.61
N LEU A 233 8.82 6.52 10.03
CA LEU A 233 7.59 6.79 10.77
C LEU A 233 6.98 5.50 11.38
N LEU A 234 7.02 4.36 10.67
CA LEU A 234 6.53 3.10 11.22
C LEU A 234 7.41 2.54 12.35
N THR A 235 8.70 2.85 12.36
CA THR A 235 9.58 2.41 13.46
C THR A 235 9.20 3.03 14.80
N LEU A 236 8.54 4.19 14.81
CA LEU A 236 8.03 4.83 16.04
C LEU A 236 7.01 3.96 16.79
N ARG A 237 6.37 3.00 16.08
CA ARG A 237 5.39 2.06 16.64
C ARG A 237 5.81 0.60 16.46
N TRP A 238 7.12 0.33 16.37
CA TRP A 238 7.68 -1.00 16.13
C TRP A 238 7.26 -2.08 17.14
N ASN A 239 7.07 -1.69 18.41
CA ASN A 239 6.72 -2.61 19.50
C ASN A 239 5.21 -2.85 19.64
N LYS A 240 4.38 -2.19 18.83
CA LYS A 240 2.93 -2.39 18.87
C LYS A 240 2.59 -3.84 18.51
N GLY A 241 1.80 -4.50 19.36
CA GLY A 241 1.48 -5.93 19.28
C GLY A 241 2.27 -6.83 20.23
N LEU A 242 3.31 -6.32 20.91
CA LEU A 242 3.96 -7.04 22.03
C LEU A 242 3.21 -6.84 23.35
N GLU A 243 2.47 -5.73 23.49
CA GLU A 243 1.79 -5.30 24.71
C GLU A 243 0.62 -6.21 25.12
N GLY A 244 0.14 -7.09 24.22
CA GLY A 244 -0.94 -8.05 24.50
C GLY A 244 -0.49 -9.46 24.92
N ASN A 245 0.81 -9.77 24.89
CA ASN A 245 1.36 -11.09 25.23
C ASN A 245 2.03 -11.15 26.62
N GLY A 246 1.72 -10.17 27.47
CA GLY A 246 2.30 -10.02 28.80
C GLY A 246 1.28 -10.13 29.92
N THR A 247 0.52 -11.23 29.99
CA THR A 247 -0.10 -11.79 31.21
C THR A 247 -0.34 -13.27 31.03
#